data_AF-A0A9E5T489-F1
#
_entry.id   AF-A0A9E5T489-F1
#
_cell.length_a   1.000
_cell.length_b   1.000
_cell.length_c   1.000
_cell.angle_alpha   90.00
_cell.angle_beta   90.00
_cell.angle_gamma   90.00
#
_symmetry.space_group_name_H-M   'P 1'
#
loop_
_entity.id
_entity.type
_entity.pdbx_description
1 polymer ?
#
loop_
_entity_poly.entity_id
_entity_poly.type
_entity_poly.pdbx_seq_one_letter_code
_entity_poly.pdbx_strand_id
1 'polypeptide(L)'
;MEFDLASLATGVGFTAMAGWLASFLALRKDEKSVQITQITEERTKWRAEIRELTQSIVAIFSAENEPSNEQREKFQAALATSLNPKCTWDNQLLDEYRNLIHRGDTTRFILAVSLLLKHDWERV
;
A
#
# COMPACT_ATOMS: atom_id res chain seq x y z
N MET A 1 -32.75 -49.26 -26.86
CA MET A 1 -32.27 -48.37 -25.79
C MET A 1 -33.08 -47.11 -25.93
N GLU A 2 -34.22 -47.02 -25.25
CA GLU A 2 -35.04 -45.80 -25.27
C GLU A 2 -34.35 -44.77 -24.38
N PHE A 3 -33.83 -43.72 -25.00
CA PHE A 3 -33.32 -42.59 -24.26
C PHE A 3 -34.53 -41.83 -23.71
N ASP A 4 -34.72 -41.89 -22.39
CA ASP A 4 -35.76 -41.10 -21.73
C ASP A 4 -35.40 -39.62 -21.86
N LEU A 5 -36.09 -38.93 -22.78
CA LEU A 5 -35.91 -37.50 -23.07
C LEU A 5 -36.06 -36.66 -21.79
N ALA A 6 -36.84 -37.12 -20.80
CA ALA A 6 -36.97 -36.44 -19.52
C ALA A 6 -35.67 -36.53 -18.70
N SER A 7 -35.01 -37.69 -18.70
CA SER A 7 -33.71 -37.88 -18.03
C SER A 7 -32.60 -37.04 -18.67
N LEU A 8 -32.59 -36.94 -20.00
CA LEU A 8 -31.66 -36.09 -20.76
C LEU A 8 -31.90 -34.61 -20.48
N ALA A 9 -33.14 -34.15 -20.55
CA ALA A 9 -33.49 -32.76 -20.27
C ALA A 9 -33.15 -32.36 -18.81
N THR A 10 -33.39 -33.26 -17.87
CA THR A 10 -33.05 -33.03 -16.45
C THR A 10 -31.54 -32.99 -16.23
N GLY A 11 -30.78 -33.90 -16.85
CA GLY A 11 -29.32 -33.90 -16.76
C GLY A 11 -28.67 -32.65 -17.36
N VAL A 12 -29.16 -32.20 -18.53
CA VAL A 12 -28.69 -30.97 -19.18
C VAL A 12 -29.07 -29.74 -18.36
N GLY A 13 -30.31 -29.66 -17.88
CA GLY A 13 -30.79 -28.55 -17.05
C GLY A 13 -30.01 -28.40 -15.74
N PHE A 14 -29.74 -29.52 -15.06
CA PHE A 14 -28.95 -29.53 -13.84
C PHE A 14 -27.50 -29.08 -14.07
N THR A 15 -26.87 -29.55 -15.15
CA THR A 15 -25.50 -29.16 -15.51
C THR A 15 -25.41 -27.69 -15.89
N ALA A 16 -26.39 -27.16 -16.62
CA ALA A 16 -26.47 -25.75 -16.97
C ALA A 16 -26.66 -24.86 -15.73
N MET A 17 -27.56 -25.23 -14.82
CA MET A 17 -27.75 -24.51 -13.55
C MET A 17 -26.51 -24.55 -12.66
N ALA A 18 -25.86 -25.71 -12.53
CA ALA A 18 -24.63 -25.85 -11.76
C ALA A 18 -23.49 -25.01 -12.37
N GLY A 19 -23.35 -25.01 -13.70
CA GLY A 19 -22.39 -24.17 -14.41
C GLY A 19 -22.65 -22.67 -14.23
N TRP A 20 -23.91 -22.25 -14.26
CA TRP A 20 -24.29 -20.86 -14.02
C TRP A 20 -23.98 -20.41 -12.59
N LEU A 21 -24.33 -21.23 -11.58
CA LEU A 21 -24.01 -20.95 -10.18
C LEU A 21 -22.50 -20.92 -9.93
N ALA A 22 -21.75 -21.85 -10.52
CA ALA A 22 -20.28 -21.87 -10.43
C ALA A 22 -19.66 -20.62 -11.05
N SER A 23 -20.12 -20.20 -12.24
CA SER A 23 -19.65 -18.98 -12.91
C SER A 23 -20.00 -17.72 -12.09
N PHE A 24 -21.20 -17.64 -11.53
CA PHE A 24 -21.61 -16.52 -10.68
C PHE A 24 -20.79 -16.42 -9.39
N LEU A 25 -20.49 -17.55 -8.75
CA LEU A 25 -19.63 -17.60 -7.56
C LEU A 25 -18.16 -17.29 -7.89
N ALA A 26 -17.67 -17.70 -9.06
CA ALA A 26 -16.33 -17.38 -9.53
C ALA A 26 -16.16 -15.87 -9.74
N LEU A 27 -17.11 -15.21 -10.43
CA LEU A 27 -17.09 -13.75 -10.64
C LEU A 27 -17.00 -12.96 -9.33
N ARG A 28 -17.79 -13.36 -8.31
CA ARG A 28 -17.78 -12.72 -6.97
C ARG A 28 -16.46 -12.93 -6.22
N LYS A 29 -15.79 -14.06 -6.43
CA LYS A 29 -14.47 -14.33 -5.84
C LYS A 29 -13.38 -13.52 -6.54
N ASP A 30 -13.46 -13.42 -7.86
CA ASP A 30 -12.49 -12.67 -8.66
C ASP A 30 -12.56 -11.17 -8.40
N GLU A 31 -13.75 -10.58 -8.25
CA GLU A 31 -13.87 -9.16 -7.90
C GLU A 31 -13.18 -8.81 -6.57
N LYS A 32 -13.36 -9.65 -5.54
CA LYS A 32 -12.73 -9.44 -4.24
C LYS A 32 -11.22 -9.69 -4.29
N SER A 33 -10.78 -10.70 -5.04
CA SER A 33 -9.35 -10.98 -5.17
C SER A 33 -8.63 -9.86 -5.92
N VAL A 34 -9.24 -9.33 -6.99
CA VAL A 34 -8.70 -8.20 -7.75
C VAL A 34 -8.58 -6.94 -6.88
N GLN A 35 -9.61 -6.62 -6.09
CA GLN A 35 -9.54 -5.47 -5.17
C GLN A 35 -8.42 -5.62 -4.13
N ILE A 36 -8.28 -6.81 -3.53
CA ILE A 36 -7.20 -7.07 -2.57
C ILE A 36 -5.83 -6.94 -3.26
N THR A 37 -5.66 -7.52 -4.45
CA THR A 37 -4.42 -7.44 -5.21
C THR A 37 -4.05 -5.98 -5.51
N GLN A 38 -5.00 -5.17 -6.01
CA GLN A 38 -4.75 -3.76 -6.30
C GLN A 38 -4.33 -2.98 -5.03
N ILE A 39 -5.01 -3.19 -3.91
CA ILE A 39 -4.64 -2.57 -2.63
C ILE A 39 -3.24 -2.99 -2.20
N THR A 40 -2.88 -4.27 -2.37
CA THR A 40 -1.53 -4.75 -2.02
C THR A 40 -0.45 -4.20 -2.95
N GLU A 41 -0.74 -4.01 -4.24
CA GLU A 41 0.16 -3.39 -5.20
C GLU A 41 0.38 -1.91 -4.88
N GLU A 42 -0.70 -1.16 -4.64
CA GLU A 42 -0.62 0.25 -4.23
C GLU A 42 0.15 0.41 -2.92
N ARG A 43 -0.13 -0.42 -1.90
CA ARG A 43 0.64 -0.40 -0.64
C ARG A 43 2.10 -0.77 -0.85
N THR A 44 2.42 -1.68 -1.76
CA THR A 44 3.81 -2.05 -2.06
C THR A 44 4.53 -0.88 -2.72
N LYS A 45 3.87 -0.21 -3.67
CA LYS A 45 4.38 0.99 -4.33
C LYS A 45 4.60 2.12 -3.33
N TRP A 46 3.62 2.42 -2.49
CA TRP A 46 3.75 3.43 -1.44
C TRP A 46 4.91 3.14 -0.48
N ARG A 47 5.08 1.88 -0.04
CA ARG A 47 6.23 1.49 0.80
C ARG A 47 7.57 1.67 0.08
N ALA A 48 7.63 1.46 -1.23
CA ALA A 48 8.85 1.70 -2.00
C ALA A 48 9.16 3.20 -2.09
N GLU A 49 8.16 4.02 -2.38
CA GLU A 49 8.28 5.49 -2.44
C GLU A 49 8.73 6.08 -1.10
N ILE A 50 8.16 5.64 0.03
CA ILE A 50 8.59 6.09 1.37
C ILE A 50 10.06 5.73 1.64
N ARG A 51 10.51 4.54 1.24
CA ARG A 51 11.92 4.13 1.41
C ARG A 51 12.86 4.99 0.56
N GLU A 52 12.49 5.25 -0.69
CA GLU A 52 13.28 6.09 -1.60
C GLU A 52 13.35 7.55 -1.11
N LEU A 53 12.23 8.11 -0.66
CA LEU A 53 12.19 9.43 -0.03
C LEU A 53 13.10 9.48 1.21
N THR A 54 13.03 8.47 2.06
CA THR A 54 13.87 8.38 3.28
C THR A 54 15.35 8.33 2.93
N GLN A 55 15.74 7.51 1.95
CA GLN A 55 17.12 7.43 1.47
C GLN A 55 17.60 8.77 0.91
N SER A 56 16.76 9.44 0.12
CA SER A 56 17.06 10.76 -0.46
C SER A 56 17.27 11.82 0.62
N ILE A 57 16.39 11.85 1.63
CA ILE A 57 16.50 12.76 2.78
C ILE A 57 17.81 12.50 3.54
N VAL A 58 18.07 11.25 3.93
CA VAL A 58 19.29 10.91 4.69
C VAL A 58 20.55 11.24 3.89
N ALA A 59 20.58 10.96 2.59
CA ALA A 59 21.72 11.27 1.73
C ALA A 59 22.00 12.78 1.68
N ILE A 60 20.96 13.61 1.58
CA ILE A 60 21.09 15.06 1.49
C ILE A 60 21.47 15.68 2.84
N PHE A 61 20.89 15.22 3.94
CA PHE A 61 21.26 15.70 5.28
C PHE A 61 22.64 15.20 5.73
N SER A 62 23.15 14.12 5.14
CA SER A 62 24.51 13.61 5.38
C SER A 62 25.54 14.19 4.40
N ALA A 63 25.10 14.96 3.39
CA ALA A 63 25.98 15.48 2.35
C ALA A 63 26.96 16.54 2.89
N GLU A 64 27.95 16.88 2.06
CA GLU A 64 28.91 17.91 2.42
C GLU A 64 28.23 19.29 2.49
N ASN A 65 27.43 19.61 1.49
CA ASN A 65 26.69 20.87 1.37
C ASN A 65 25.40 20.82 2.20
N GLU A 66 25.09 21.94 2.86
CA GLU A 66 23.83 22.08 3.57
C GLU A 66 22.64 22.05 2.59
N PRO A 67 21.57 21.27 2.88
CA PRO A 67 20.36 21.31 2.06
C PRO A 67 19.77 22.71 1.97
N SER A 68 19.41 23.13 0.76
CA SER A 68 18.70 24.39 0.58
C SER A 68 17.32 24.34 1.25
N ASN A 69 16.79 25.51 1.63
CA ASN A 69 15.44 25.59 2.19
C ASN A 69 14.38 25.03 1.23
N GLU A 70 14.51 25.28 -0.08
CA GLU A 70 13.61 24.70 -1.09
C GLU A 70 13.65 23.17 -1.09
N GLN A 71 14.84 22.57 -0.95
CA GLN A 71 14.97 21.11 -0.87
C GLN A 71 14.30 20.56 0.39
N ARG A 72 14.49 21.24 1.54
CA ARG A 72 13.82 20.87 2.80
C ARG A 72 12.31 20.93 2.66
N GLU A 73 11.77 22.02 2.12
CA GLU A 73 10.33 22.18 1.90
C GLU A 73 9.76 21.15 0.92
N LYS A 74 10.50 20.83 -0.14
CA LYS A 74 10.09 19.80 -1.11
C LYS A 74 9.95 18.42 -0.46
N PHE A 75 10.92 18.01 0.36
CA PHE A 75 10.83 16.76 1.09
C PHE A 75 9.75 16.78 2.16
N GLN A 76 9.59 17.89 2.87
CA GLN A 76 8.52 18.05 3.84
C GLN A 76 7.15 17.88 3.19
N ALA A 77 6.92 18.52 2.05
CA ALA A 77 5.68 18.41 1.30
C ALA A 77 5.44 16.97 0.83
N ALA A 78 6.44 16.33 0.23
CA ALA A 78 6.34 14.95 -0.24
C ALA A 78 6.04 13.96 0.91
N LEU A 79 6.68 14.14 2.06
CA LEU A 79 6.44 13.32 3.24
C LEU A 79 5.03 13.56 3.77
N ALA A 80 4.63 14.83 3.93
CA ALA A 80 3.31 15.19 4.47
C ALA A 80 2.15 14.71 3.59
N THR A 81 2.30 14.74 2.26
CA THR A 81 1.28 14.23 1.33
C THR A 81 1.18 12.70 1.33
N SER A 82 2.24 12.02 1.75
CA SER A 82 2.30 10.55 1.76
C SER A 82 1.84 9.93 3.08
N LEU A 83 1.61 10.76 4.11
CA LEU A 83 1.28 10.35 5.47
C LEU A 83 -0.15 10.73 5.84
N ASN A 84 -0.68 10.11 6.90
CA ASN A 84 -2.00 10.43 7.40
C ASN A 84 -1.94 11.59 8.41
N PRO A 85 -2.49 12.78 8.10
CA PRO A 85 -2.43 13.94 9.00
C PRO A 85 -3.20 13.75 10.30
N LYS A 86 -4.12 12.77 10.36
CA LYS A 86 -4.88 12.44 11.57
C LYS A 86 -4.13 11.49 12.51
N CYS A 87 -3.04 10.86 12.04
CA CYS A 87 -2.27 9.92 12.85
C CYS A 87 -1.22 10.68 13.67
N THR A 88 -1.26 10.51 14.99
CA THR A 88 -0.29 11.14 15.91
C THR A 88 1.14 10.71 15.64
N TRP A 89 1.36 9.43 15.32
CA TRP A 89 2.68 8.89 14.99
C TRP A 89 3.23 9.46 13.67
N ASP A 90 2.38 9.71 12.69
CA ASP A 90 2.78 10.33 11.42
C ASP A 90 3.16 11.79 11.60
N ASN A 91 2.39 12.51 12.43
CA ASN A 91 2.74 13.88 12.80
C ASN A 91 4.06 13.92 13.58
N GLN A 92 4.29 12.96 14.48
CA GLN A 92 5.59 12.84 15.17
C GLN A 92 6.73 12.60 14.18
N LEU A 93 6.54 11.78 13.15
CA LEU A 93 7.54 11.56 12.11
C LEU A 93 7.82 12.84 11.29
N LEU A 94 6.80 13.65 11.01
CA LEU A 94 6.98 14.98 10.39
C LEU A 94 7.72 15.95 11.31
N ASP A 95 7.56 15.84 12.62
CA ASP A 95 8.28 16.65 13.59
C ASP A 95 9.75 16.21 13.71
N GLU A 96 10.02 14.90 13.72
CA GLU A 96 11.38 14.35 13.65
C GLU A 96 12.08 14.80 12.37
N TYR A 97 11.38 14.82 11.23
CA TYR A 97 11.92 15.38 9.99
C TYR A 97 12.27 16.87 10.11
N ARG A 98 11.38 17.68 10.69
CA ARG A 98 11.61 19.12 10.89
C ARG A 98 12.79 19.40 11.83
N ASN A 99 13.02 18.51 12.80
CA ASN A 99 14.12 18.59 13.75
C ASN A 99 15.44 18.06 13.19
N LEU A 100 15.49 17.55 11.95
CA LEU A 100 16.74 17.12 11.34
C LEU A 100 17.71 18.30 11.17
N ILE A 101 18.92 18.09 11.67
CA ILE A 101 20.03 19.02 11.56
C ILE A 101 20.99 18.51 10.48
N HIS A 102 21.58 19.43 9.71
CA HIS A 102 22.60 19.09 8.71
C HIS A 102 23.78 18.38 9.37
N ARG A 103 24.19 17.23 8.83
CA ARG A 103 25.17 16.30 9.42
C ARG A 103 24.87 15.88 10.87
N GLY A 104 23.61 15.97 11.28
CA GLY A 104 23.13 15.52 12.57
C GLY A 104 22.80 14.02 12.59
N ASP A 105 22.29 13.55 13.73
CA ASP A 105 21.82 12.18 13.87
C ASP A 105 20.48 11.97 13.14
N THR A 106 20.49 11.14 12.10
CA THR A 106 19.29 10.76 11.34
C THR A 106 18.62 9.50 11.91
N THR A 107 19.18 8.88 12.95
CA THR A 107 18.72 7.58 13.48
C THR A 107 17.29 7.63 13.96
N ARG A 108 16.88 8.71 14.65
CA ARG A 108 15.50 8.87 15.14
C ARG A 108 14.49 8.93 13.99
N PHE A 109 14.81 9.69 12.96
CA PHE A 109 13.98 9.78 11.75
C PHE A 109 13.87 8.42 11.05
N ILE A 110 15.00 7.73 10.85
CA ILE A 110 15.02 6.39 10.23
C ILE A 110 14.21 5.39 11.07
N LEU A 111 14.33 5.43 12.40
CA LEU A 111 13.58 4.57 13.30
C LEU A 111 12.07 4.84 13.19
N ALA A 112 11.66 6.11 13.18
CA ALA A 112 10.26 6.48 13.02
C ALA A 112 9.70 5.95 11.68
N VAL A 113 10.44 6.09 10.58
CA VAL A 113 10.05 5.52 9.26
C VAL A 113 9.97 4.00 9.33
N SER A 114 10.91 3.34 10.01
CA SER A 114 10.90 1.88 10.13
C SER A 114 9.67 1.37 10.89
N LEU A 115 9.24 2.09 11.94
CA LEU A 115 8.03 1.79 12.69
C LEU A 115 6.79 2.01 11.83
N LEU A 116 6.72 3.13 11.10
CA LEU A 116 5.67 3.41 10.12
C LEU A 116 5.49 2.24 9.15
N LEU A 117 6.58 1.77 8.54
CA LEU A 117 6.53 0.68 7.55
C LEU A 117 6.20 -0.68 8.19
N LYS A 118 6.68 -0.92 9.41
CA LYS A 118 6.40 -2.15 10.17
C LYS A 118 4.93 -2.27 10.55
N HIS A 119 4.28 -1.16 10.89
CA HIS A 119 2.88 -1.10 11.34
C HIS A 119 1.90 -0.65 10.24
N ASP A 120 2.33 -0.57 8.96
CA ASP A 120 1.44 -0.19 7.86
C ASP A 120 0.20 -1.09 7.73
N TRP A 121 0.35 -2.38 8.02
CA TRP A 121 -0.74 -3.36 7.91
C TRP A 121 -1.83 -3.18 8.98
N GLU A 122 -1.54 -2.48 10.09
CA GLU A 122 -2.51 -2.17 11.16
C GLU A 122 -3.34 -0.91 10.83
N ARG A 123 -2.97 -0.19 9.78
CA ARG A 123 -3.68 0.99 9.28
C ARG A 123 -4.78 0.56 8.33
N VAL A 124 -5.91 0.13 8.90
CA VAL A 124 -7.15 -0.20 8.17
C VAL A 124 -8.28 0.66 8.71
#